data_AF-A0A7J7E9D1-F1
#
_entry.id   AF-A0A7J7E9D1-F1
#
_cell.length_a   1.000
_cell.length_b   1.000
_cell.length_c   1.000
_cell.angle_alpha   90.00
_cell.angle_beta   90.00
_cell.angle_gamma   90.00
#
_symmetry.space_group_name_H-M   'P 1'
#
loop_
_entity.id
_entity.type
_entity.pdbx_description
1 polymer ?
#
loop_
_entity_poly.entity_id
_entity_poly.type
_entity_poly.pdbx_seq_one_letter_code
_entity_poly.pdbx_strand_id
1 'polypeptide(L)'
;MAGFAELGLSSWLVEQCRQLGLKQPTPVQLGCIPAILEGRDCLGCAKTGSGKTAAFVLPILQKLSEDPYGIFCLVLTPTRELAYQIAEQFRVLGKPLGLKDCIIVGGMDMVAQALELSRKPHVVIATPGRLADHLRSSSTFSIKKIRFLVLDEADRLLEQGCTDFTVDLETILAAVPARRQTLLFSATLTDTLRELQGLATNQPFFWEAQALVRTVEQLDQRYLLVPEKIKDAYLVHLIQNFQDEHEDWSIIIFTNTCKTCQILCMMLRKFNFPTVALHSMMKQKERFAALAKFKSSIYRILIATDVASRGLDIPTVQVVINHNTPGLPKIYIHRVGRTARAGRQGQAITLVTQYDIHLVHAIEEQIKKKLEEFSVEEANVLQILTQVNVVRRECEIKLEAANFDEKKEINKRKQLILEGKDPDLEAKRKAELAKIKQKNRRFKEKVEQALQQQKASRAGRQGHPPGVQPEARSAPAPTQDPA
;
A
#
# COMPACT_ATOMS: atom_id res chain seq x y z
N MET A 1 0.16 -35.58 11.85
CA MET A 1 0.15 -34.33 11.05
C MET A 1 0.26 -34.73 9.60
N ALA A 2 -0.63 -34.24 8.75
CA ALA A 2 -0.71 -34.69 7.36
C ALA A 2 0.49 -34.21 6.52
N GLY A 3 1.14 -35.13 5.81
CA GLY A 3 2.19 -34.80 4.84
C GLY A 3 1.62 -34.32 3.50
N PHE A 4 2.46 -33.75 2.63
CA PHE A 4 2.04 -33.34 1.27
C PHE A 4 1.48 -34.50 0.42
N ALA A 5 1.94 -35.74 0.67
CA ALA A 5 1.42 -36.93 -0.02
C ALA A 5 -0.06 -37.20 0.30
N GLU A 6 -0.51 -36.89 1.53
CA GLU A 6 -1.90 -37.09 1.96
C GLU A 6 -2.87 -36.11 1.28
N LEU A 7 -2.36 -35.09 0.59
CA LEU A 7 -3.16 -34.13 -0.17
C LEU A 7 -3.52 -34.61 -1.57
N GLY A 8 -3.14 -35.84 -1.94
CA GLY A 8 -3.33 -36.38 -3.28
C GLY A 8 -2.29 -35.88 -4.29
N LEU A 9 -1.17 -35.33 -3.82
CA LEU A 9 -0.07 -34.91 -4.69
C LEU A 9 0.77 -36.09 -5.16
N SER A 10 1.22 -36.04 -6.41
CA SER A 10 2.11 -37.03 -7.00
C SER A 10 3.46 -37.09 -6.28
N SER A 11 4.11 -38.25 -6.30
CA SER A 11 5.40 -38.48 -5.64
C SER A 11 6.48 -37.49 -6.07
N TRP A 12 6.49 -37.11 -7.35
CA TRP A 12 7.47 -36.15 -7.87
C TRP A 12 7.27 -34.74 -7.29
N LEU A 13 6.03 -34.28 -7.11
CA LEU A 13 5.73 -32.99 -6.48
C LEU A 13 6.08 -32.99 -5.00
N VAL A 14 5.77 -34.09 -4.30
CA VAL A 14 6.13 -34.27 -2.89
C VAL A 14 7.64 -34.20 -2.72
N GLU A 15 8.41 -34.84 -3.60
CA GLU A 15 9.87 -34.79 -3.58
C GLU A 15 10.39 -33.37 -3.89
N GLN A 16 9.78 -32.65 -4.83
CA GLN A 16 10.13 -31.24 -5.07
C GLN A 16 9.86 -30.35 -3.86
N CYS A 17 8.71 -30.51 -3.19
CA CYS A 17 8.41 -29.82 -1.95
C CYS A 17 9.49 -30.09 -0.89
N ARG A 18 9.91 -31.36 -0.74
CA ARG A 18 10.96 -31.77 0.20
C ARG A 18 12.31 -31.11 -0.11
N GLN A 19 12.72 -31.09 -1.39
CA GLN A 19 13.98 -30.46 -1.83
C GLN A 19 14.00 -28.95 -1.58
N LEU A 20 12.84 -28.30 -1.62
CA LEU A 20 12.68 -26.87 -1.32
C LEU A 20 12.51 -26.58 0.17
N GLY A 21 12.58 -27.59 1.03
CA GLY A 21 12.43 -27.44 2.48
C GLY A 21 10.98 -27.26 2.95
N LEU A 22 9.98 -27.50 2.08
CA LEU A 22 8.57 -27.51 2.44
C LEU A 22 8.25 -28.82 3.17
N LYS A 23 8.45 -28.83 4.49
CA LYS A 23 8.31 -30.05 5.31
C LYS A 23 6.85 -30.44 5.56
N GLN A 24 5.98 -29.46 5.79
CA GLN A 24 4.58 -29.68 6.12
C GLN A 24 3.68 -28.68 5.39
N PRO A 25 2.50 -29.11 4.92
CA PRO A 25 1.54 -28.23 4.30
C PRO A 25 0.93 -27.25 5.30
N THR A 26 0.74 -26.01 4.86
CA THR A 26 0.06 -24.98 5.67
C THR A 26 -1.45 -25.22 5.71
N PRO A 27 -2.21 -24.61 6.65
CA PRO A 27 -3.66 -24.81 6.74
C PRO A 27 -4.42 -24.49 5.43
N VAL A 28 -3.99 -23.47 4.69
CA VAL A 28 -4.59 -23.13 3.39
C VAL A 28 -4.25 -24.16 2.30
N GLN A 29 -3.07 -24.78 2.38
CA GLN A 29 -2.69 -25.88 1.47
C GLN A 29 -3.49 -27.14 1.78
N LEU A 30 -3.64 -27.48 3.06
CA LEU A 30 -4.49 -28.60 3.53
C LEU A 30 -5.93 -28.45 3.06
N GLY A 31 -6.49 -27.24 3.19
CA GLY A 31 -7.88 -26.96 2.81
C GLY A 31 -8.10 -26.93 1.30
N CYS A 32 -7.26 -26.18 0.57
CA CYS A 32 -7.53 -25.89 -0.84
C CYS A 32 -7.01 -26.96 -1.81
N ILE A 33 -5.83 -27.57 -1.58
CA ILE A 33 -5.19 -28.45 -2.58
C ILE A 33 -6.09 -29.64 -2.98
N PRO A 34 -6.67 -30.41 -2.04
CA PRO A 34 -7.53 -31.54 -2.39
C PRO A 34 -8.74 -31.11 -3.25
N ALA A 35 -9.42 -30.03 -2.85
CA ALA A 35 -10.57 -29.51 -3.58
C ALA A 35 -10.22 -29.06 -5.00
N ILE A 36 -9.03 -28.47 -5.20
CA ILE A 36 -8.56 -28.08 -6.53
C ILE A 36 -8.24 -29.32 -7.38
N LEU A 37 -7.64 -30.36 -6.81
CA LEU A 37 -7.34 -31.60 -7.53
C LEU A 37 -8.60 -32.36 -7.97
N GLU A 38 -9.68 -32.26 -7.20
CA GLU A 38 -11.03 -32.77 -7.56
C GLU A 38 -11.67 -32.01 -8.73
N GLY A 39 -11.10 -30.87 -9.13
CA GLY A 39 -11.61 -30.05 -10.24
C GLY A 39 -12.65 -29.01 -9.84
N ARG A 40 -12.81 -28.72 -8.54
CA ARG A 40 -13.73 -27.68 -8.06
C ARG A 40 -13.10 -26.29 -8.19
N ASP A 41 -13.90 -25.30 -8.55
CA ASP A 41 -13.53 -23.90 -8.35
C ASP A 41 -13.25 -23.67 -6.86
N CYS A 42 -12.28 -22.84 -6.52
CA CYS A 42 -11.82 -22.68 -5.14
C CYS A 42 -11.66 -21.21 -4.78
N LEU A 43 -12.17 -20.85 -3.61
CA LEU A 43 -11.99 -19.54 -3.00
C LEU A 43 -11.24 -19.70 -1.68
N GLY A 44 -9.99 -19.26 -1.66
CA GLY A 44 -9.09 -19.37 -0.51
C GLY A 44 -8.80 -18.01 0.15
N CYS A 45 -9.30 -17.82 1.37
CA CYS A 45 -9.07 -16.63 2.19
C CYS A 45 -8.05 -16.90 3.29
N ALA A 46 -6.85 -16.34 3.16
CA ALA A 46 -5.82 -16.38 4.21
C ALA A 46 -4.85 -15.20 4.14
N LYS A 47 -4.25 -14.87 5.29
CA LYS A 47 -3.23 -13.81 5.40
C LYS A 47 -2.06 -13.99 4.43
N THR A 48 -1.41 -12.89 4.04
CA THR A 48 -0.19 -12.93 3.22
C THR A 48 0.91 -13.74 3.92
N GLY A 49 1.68 -14.53 3.16
CA GLY A 49 2.73 -15.39 3.71
C GLY A 49 2.23 -16.71 4.33
N SER A 50 0.95 -17.05 4.19
CA SER A 50 0.38 -18.33 4.64
C SER A 50 0.60 -19.52 3.68
N GLY A 51 1.31 -19.31 2.58
CA GLY A 51 1.55 -20.36 1.58
C GLY A 51 0.48 -20.48 0.49
N LYS A 52 -0.36 -19.45 0.28
CA LYS A 52 -1.42 -19.42 -0.76
C LYS A 52 -0.90 -19.71 -2.16
N THR A 53 0.27 -19.17 -2.51
CA THR A 53 0.84 -19.37 -3.84
C THR A 53 1.09 -20.85 -4.12
N ALA A 54 1.73 -21.57 -3.21
CA ALA A 54 1.90 -23.02 -3.34
C ALA A 54 0.56 -23.78 -3.31
N ALA A 55 -0.46 -23.27 -2.62
CA ALA A 55 -1.79 -23.91 -2.58
C ALA A 55 -2.48 -23.99 -3.94
N PHE A 56 -2.22 -23.05 -4.87
CA PHE A 56 -2.70 -23.18 -6.26
C PHE A 56 -1.63 -23.67 -7.24
N VAL A 57 -0.34 -23.37 -7.03
CA VAL A 57 0.72 -23.80 -7.95
C VAL A 57 0.85 -25.32 -7.98
N LEU A 58 0.85 -25.98 -6.82
CA LEU A 58 1.02 -27.44 -6.72
C LEU A 58 -0.04 -28.23 -7.52
N PRO A 59 -1.36 -28.01 -7.31
CA PRO A 59 -2.36 -28.74 -8.08
C PRO A 59 -2.36 -28.38 -9.58
N ILE A 60 -2.02 -27.15 -9.95
CA ILE A 60 -1.87 -26.75 -11.37
C ILE A 60 -0.73 -27.52 -12.03
N LEU A 61 0.43 -27.62 -11.37
CA LEU A 61 1.57 -28.36 -11.89
C LEU A 61 1.28 -29.87 -12.02
N GLN A 62 0.53 -30.44 -11.07
CA GLN A 62 0.06 -31.83 -11.18
C GLN A 62 -0.78 -32.02 -12.44
N LYS A 63 -1.81 -31.20 -12.63
CA LYS A 63 -2.69 -31.29 -13.80
C LYS A 63 -1.99 -30.98 -15.11
N LEU A 64 -1.00 -30.10 -15.09
CA LEU A 64 -0.16 -29.84 -16.26
C LEU A 64 0.73 -31.05 -16.61
N SER A 65 1.21 -31.80 -15.61
CA SER A 65 2.03 -33.00 -15.83
C SER A 65 1.25 -34.18 -16.42
N GLU A 66 -0.07 -34.22 -16.20
CA GLU A 66 -0.97 -35.23 -16.75
C GLU A 66 -1.23 -35.02 -18.26
N ASP A 67 -1.39 -33.76 -18.70
CA ASP A 67 -1.70 -33.39 -20.08
C ASP A 67 -1.02 -32.04 -20.45
N PRO A 68 0.28 -32.06 -20.78
CA PRO A 68 1.05 -30.85 -21.06
C PRO A 68 0.74 -30.29 -22.44
N TYR A 69 0.23 -29.06 -22.50
CA TYR A 69 0.15 -28.26 -23.72
C TYR A 69 0.55 -26.81 -23.43
N GLY A 70 0.39 -25.91 -24.41
CA GLY A 70 0.76 -24.49 -24.33
C GLY A 70 0.04 -23.72 -23.20
N ILE A 71 -0.56 -22.57 -23.47
CA ILE A 71 -1.12 -21.73 -22.40
C ILE A 71 -2.22 -22.48 -21.63
N PHE A 72 -1.86 -23.05 -20.48
CA PHE A 72 -2.65 -23.97 -19.65
C PHE A 72 -3.23 -23.24 -18.44
N CYS A 73 -2.45 -22.31 -17.88
CA CYS A 73 -2.82 -21.51 -16.73
C CYS A 73 -2.60 -20.02 -17.01
N LEU A 74 -3.61 -19.21 -16.69
CA LEU A 74 -3.50 -17.76 -16.60
C LEU A 74 -3.62 -17.33 -15.14
N VAL A 75 -2.64 -16.58 -14.64
CA VAL A 75 -2.67 -15.97 -13.31
C VAL A 75 -2.74 -14.46 -13.44
N LEU A 76 -3.77 -13.86 -12.84
CA LEU A 76 -3.96 -12.43 -12.75
C LEU A 76 -3.59 -11.94 -11.35
N THR A 77 -2.83 -10.86 -11.29
CA THR A 77 -2.32 -10.30 -10.04
C THR A 77 -2.20 -8.77 -10.15
N PRO A 78 -2.44 -8.00 -9.07
CA PRO A 78 -2.56 -6.54 -9.17
C PRO A 78 -1.23 -5.83 -9.42
N THR A 79 -0.10 -6.42 -9.01
CA THR A 79 1.20 -5.75 -9.10
C THR A 79 2.20 -6.52 -9.94
N ARG A 80 3.11 -5.78 -10.58
CA ARG A 80 4.19 -6.37 -11.38
C ARG A 80 5.04 -7.29 -10.51
N GLU A 81 5.32 -6.84 -9.30
CA GLU A 81 6.19 -7.52 -8.37
C GLU A 81 5.64 -8.88 -7.96
N LEU A 82 4.35 -8.95 -7.66
CA LEU A 82 3.68 -10.20 -7.31
C LEU A 82 3.68 -11.17 -8.51
N ALA A 83 3.56 -10.66 -9.74
CA ALA A 83 3.67 -11.49 -10.93
C ALA A 83 5.03 -12.20 -11.02
N TYR A 84 6.12 -11.49 -10.75
CA TYR A 84 7.47 -12.09 -10.72
C TYR A 84 7.63 -13.11 -9.59
N GLN A 85 7.04 -12.86 -8.42
CA GLN A 85 7.11 -13.78 -7.29
C GLN A 85 6.33 -15.07 -7.56
N ILE A 86 5.13 -14.96 -8.13
CA ILE A 86 4.35 -16.12 -8.55
C ILE A 86 5.10 -16.90 -9.63
N ALA A 87 5.68 -16.22 -10.63
CA ALA A 87 6.47 -16.85 -11.68
C ALA A 87 7.68 -17.62 -11.12
N GLU A 88 8.38 -17.06 -10.13
CA GLU A 88 9.46 -17.75 -9.42
C GLU A 88 8.97 -19.04 -8.75
N GLN A 89 7.82 -19.01 -8.07
CA GLN A 89 7.24 -20.21 -7.47
C GLN A 89 6.92 -21.29 -8.50
N PHE A 90 6.35 -20.90 -9.65
CA PHE A 90 6.12 -21.81 -10.78
C PHE A 90 7.43 -22.41 -11.31
N ARG A 91 8.47 -21.60 -11.54
CA ARG A 91 9.76 -22.08 -12.05
C ARG A 91 10.44 -23.04 -11.09
N VAL A 92 10.41 -22.74 -9.80
CA VAL A 92 11.09 -23.52 -8.77
C VAL A 92 10.38 -24.85 -8.55
N LEU A 93 9.05 -24.85 -8.40
CA LEU A 93 8.26 -26.07 -8.20
C LEU A 93 8.09 -26.90 -9.49
N GLY A 94 8.02 -26.23 -10.64
CA GLY A 94 7.84 -26.85 -11.96
C GLY A 94 9.14 -27.19 -12.67
N LYS A 95 10.31 -27.01 -12.03
CA LYS A 95 11.62 -27.27 -12.64
C LYS A 95 11.74 -28.66 -13.28
N PRO A 96 11.27 -29.76 -12.66
CA PRO A 96 11.36 -31.09 -13.28
C PRO A 96 10.51 -31.26 -14.54
N LEU A 97 9.45 -30.46 -14.71
CA LEU A 97 8.59 -30.51 -15.88
C LEU A 97 9.15 -29.71 -17.08
N GLY A 98 10.29 -29.02 -16.91
CA GLY A 98 10.76 -28.06 -17.92
C GLY A 98 9.74 -26.94 -18.16
N LEU A 99 9.07 -26.49 -17.09
CA LEU A 99 8.01 -25.49 -17.14
C LEU A 99 8.49 -24.23 -17.88
N LYS A 100 7.61 -23.71 -18.73
CA LYS A 100 7.82 -22.44 -19.45
C LYS A 100 6.77 -21.46 -18.99
N ASP A 101 7.19 -20.36 -18.39
CA ASP A 101 6.32 -19.28 -17.97
C ASP A 101 6.58 -18.01 -18.80
N CYS A 102 5.63 -17.08 -18.77
CA CYS A 102 5.79 -15.74 -19.32
C CYS A 102 5.13 -14.72 -18.40
N ILE A 103 5.76 -13.56 -18.25
CA ILE A 103 5.31 -12.49 -17.35
C ILE A 103 4.86 -11.29 -18.18
N ILE A 104 3.57 -10.95 -18.07
CA ILE A 104 2.91 -9.91 -18.86
C ILE A 104 2.53 -8.72 -17.98
N VAL A 105 3.39 -7.72 -17.92
CA VAL A 105 3.23 -6.58 -16.99
C VAL A 105 3.55 -5.22 -17.60
N GLY A 106 2.93 -4.17 -17.07
CA GLY A 106 3.15 -2.78 -17.52
C GLY A 106 4.60 -2.32 -17.36
N GLY A 107 5.08 -1.40 -18.21
CA GLY A 107 6.42 -0.83 -18.10
C GLY A 107 7.56 -1.76 -18.55
N MET A 108 7.24 -2.78 -19.35
CA MET A 108 8.19 -3.57 -20.14
C MET A 108 7.84 -3.43 -21.62
N ASP A 109 8.76 -3.81 -22.50
CA ASP A 109 8.57 -3.71 -23.94
C ASP A 109 7.40 -4.60 -24.42
N MET A 110 6.53 -4.04 -25.24
CA MET A 110 5.31 -4.70 -25.73
C MET A 110 5.63 -5.80 -26.75
N VAL A 111 6.61 -5.55 -27.62
CA VAL A 111 6.97 -6.47 -28.71
C VAL A 111 7.66 -7.71 -28.15
N ALA A 112 8.58 -7.52 -27.20
CA ALA A 112 9.24 -8.61 -26.50
C ALA A 112 8.23 -9.53 -25.79
N GLN A 113 7.27 -8.96 -25.06
CA GLN A 113 6.21 -9.73 -24.40
C GLN A 113 5.30 -10.47 -25.40
N ALA A 114 4.97 -9.84 -26.55
CA ALA A 114 4.17 -10.48 -27.59
C ALA A 114 4.93 -11.68 -28.22
N LEU A 115 6.25 -11.57 -28.37
CA LEU A 115 7.10 -12.67 -28.85
C LEU A 115 7.20 -13.80 -27.82
N GLU A 116 7.25 -13.50 -26.53
CA GLU A 116 7.23 -14.54 -25.50
C GLU A 116 5.88 -15.28 -25.47
N LEU A 117 4.76 -14.56 -25.60
CA LEU A 117 3.42 -15.16 -25.68
C LEU A 117 3.24 -16.05 -26.91
N SER A 118 3.78 -15.66 -28.06
CA SER A 118 3.66 -16.44 -29.31
C SER A 118 4.38 -17.80 -29.23
N ARG A 119 5.36 -17.93 -28.33
CA ARG A 119 6.04 -19.21 -28.03
C ARG A 119 5.18 -20.20 -27.22
N LYS A 120 3.95 -19.83 -26.88
CA LYS A 120 2.97 -20.66 -26.15
C LYS A 120 3.55 -21.23 -24.84
N PRO A 121 3.91 -20.37 -23.87
CA PRO A 121 4.33 -20.81 -22.54
C PRO A 121 3.20 -21.60 -21.87
N HIS A 122 3.54 -22.46 -20.90
CA HIS A 122 2.57 -23.26 -20.14
C HIS A 122 1.76 -22.38 -19.17
N VAL A 123 2.41 -21.39 -18.57
CA VAL A 123 1.82 -20.49 -17.57
C VAL A 123 2.05 -19.03 -17.99
N VAL A 124 0.99 -18.24 -17.97
CA VAL A 124 1.07 -16.79 -18.17
C VAL A 124 0.70 -16.11 -16.85
N ILE A 125 1.59 -15.27 -16.33
CA ILE A 125 1.34 -14.48 -15.12
C ILE A 125 1.29 -13.01 -15.52
N ALA A 126 0.19 -12.32 -15.23
CA ALA A 126 -0.05 -11.00 -15.79
C ALA A 126 -0.73 -10.00 -14.83
N THR A 127 -0.44 -8.72 -15.06
CA THR A 127 -1.28 -7.63 -14.56
C THR A 127 -2.42 -7.35 -15.55
N PRO A 128 -3.68 -7.13 -15.11
CA PRO A 128 -4.83 -7.02 -16.00
C PRO A 128 -4.66 -6.03 -17.15
N GLY A 129 -4.25 -4.79 -16.86
CA GLY A 129 -4.12 -3.76 -17.90
C GLY A 129 -3.17 -4.15 -19.04
N ARG A 130 -1.97 -4.67 -18.73
CA ARG A 130 -1.03 -5.09 -19.79
C ARG A 130 -1.56 -6.27 -20.60
N LEU A 131 -2.21 -7.24 -19.96
CA LEU A 131 -2.78 -8.38 -20.70
C LEU A 131 -3.94 -7.95 -21.58
N ALA A 132 -4.81 -7.07 -21.09
CA ALA A 132 -5.89 -6.49 -21.86
C ALA A 132 -5.33 -5.71 -23.07
N ASP A 133 -4.27 -4.91 -22.90
CA ASP A 133 -3.57 -4.26 -24.01
C ASP A 133 -3.15 -5.27 -25.08
N HIS A 134 -2.58 -6.42 -24.68
CA HIS A 134 -2.15 -7.47 -25.60
C HIS A 134 -3.32 -8.11 -26.33
N LEU A 135 -4.43 -8.38 -25.63
CA LEU A 135 -5.64 -8.95 -26.22
C LEU A 135 -6.31 -7.99 -27.22
N ARG A 136 -6.27 -6.67 -26.95
CA ARG A 136 -6.80 -5.64 -27.85
C ARG A 136 -5.90 -5.41 -29.07
N SER A 137 -4.59 -5.46 -28.87
CA SER A 137 -3.59 -5.00 -29.86
C SER A 137 -2.97 -6.12 -30.69
N SER A 138 -3.15 -7.38 -30.32
CA SER A 138 -2.43 -8.50 -30.94
C SER A 138 -3.27 -9.77 -31.05
N SER A 139 -3.14 -10.44 -32.19
CA SER A 139 -3.75 -11.76 -32.47
C SER A 139 -2.75 -12.91 -32.39
N THR A 140 -1.51 -12.67 -31.94
CA THR A 140 -0.40 -13.64 -32.00
C THR A 140 -0.46 -14.76 -30.95
N PHE A 141 -1.39 -14.67 -29.99
CA PHE A 141 -1.60 -15.67 -28.95
C PHE A 141 -3.09 -15.88 -28.69
N SER A 142 -3.43 -16.99 -28.05
CA SER A 142 -4.81 -17.30 -27.67
C SER A 142 -4.86 -17.90 -26.28
N ILE A 143 -5.73 -17.36 -25.44
CA ILE A 143 -6.04 -17.87 -24.09
C ILE A 143 -7.36 -18.65 -24.06
N LYS A 144 -7.92 -19.00 -25.22
CA LYS A 144 -9.21 -19.73 -25.34
C LYS A 144 -9.15 -21.19 -24.87
N LYS A 145 -7.95 -21.72 -24.65
CA LYS A 145 -7.73 -23.11 -24.25
C LYS A 145 -7.18 -23.27 -22.83
N ILE A 146 -7.14 -22.20 -22.02
CA ILE A 146 -6.66 -22.34 -20.64
C ILE A 146 -7.58 -23.28 -19.85
N ARG A 147 -6.97 -24.06 -18.96
CA ARG A 147 -7.69 -24.92 -18.01
C ARG A 147 -7.87 -24.25 -16.65
N PHE A 148 -6.93 -23.40 -16.26
CA PHE A 148 -6.93 -22.69 -14.98
C PHE A 148 -6.92 -21.17 -15.18
N LEU A 149 -7.83 -20.49 -14.49
CA LEU A 149 -7.77 -19.04 -14.26
C LEU A 149 -7.56 -18.80 -12.77
N VAL A 150 -6.47 -18.13 -12.40
CA VAL A 150 -6.16 -17.78 -11.02
C VAL A 150 -6.23 -16.27 -10.84
N LEU A 151 -6.90 -15.79 -9.81
CA LEU A 151 -6.88 -14.41 -9.36
C LEU A 151 -6.25 -14.36 -7.97
N ASP A 152 -5.01 -13.87 -7.88
CA ASP A 152 -4.31 -13.68 -6.61
C ASP A 152 -4.39 -12.22 -6.16
N GLU A 153 -4.53 -12.01 -4.85
CA GLU A 153 -4.96 -10.74 -4.24
C GLU A 153 -6.25 -10.20 -4.92
N ALA A 154 -7.25 -11.07 -5.08
CA ALA A 154 -8.50 -10.77 -5.81
C ALA A 154 -9.29 -9.56 -5.26
N ASP A 155 -9.22 -9.31 -3.94
CA ASP A 155 -9.79 -8.13 -3.30
C ASP A 155 -9.22 -6.82 -3.85
N ARG A 156 -7.96 -6.82 -4.28
CA ARG A 156 -7.29 -5.65 -4.85
C ARG A 156 -7.50 -5.51 -6.34
N LEU A 157 -7.65 -6.63 -7.05
CA LEU A 157 -8.01 -6.61 -8.47
C LEU A 157 -9.36 -5.92 -8.71
N LEU A 158 -10.22 -5.85 -7.68
CA LEU A 158 -11.53 -5.21 -7.73
C LEU A 158 -11.67 -3.93 -6.89
N GLU A 159 -10.61 -3.44 -6.25
CA GLU A 159 -10.74 -2.28 -5.38
C GLU A 159 -11.06 -1.01 -6.21
N GLN A 160 -12.30 -0.54 -6.13
CA GLN A 160 -12.75 0.69 -6.79
C GLN A 160 -12.01 1.91 -6.20
N GLY A 161 -11.45 2.77 -7.07
CA GLY A 161 -10.97 4.12 -6.69
C GLY A 161 -9.47 4.39 -6.80
N CYS A 162 -8.60 3.40 -7.01
CA CYS A 162 -7.15 3.64 -7.24
C CYS A 162 -6.61 3.03 -8.55
N THR A 163 -7.13 1.89 -8.97
CA THR A 163 -6.78 1.21 -10.23
C THR A 163 -8.04 0.53 -10.75
N ASP A 164 -8.76 1.17 -11.66
CA ASP A 164 -9.99 0.60 -12.21
C ASP A 164 -9.63 -0.48 -13.24
N PHE A 165 -9.34 -1.69 -12.76
CA PHE A 165 -9.08 -2.86 -13.60
C PHE A 165 -10.37 -3.51 -14.11
N THR A 166 -11.55 -2.98 -13.78
CA THR A 166 -12.84 -3.62 -14.08
C THR A 166 -12.99 -3.86 -15.58
N VAL A 167 -12.76 -2.82 -16.40
CA VAL A 167 -12.86 -2.91 -17.87
C VAL A 167 -11.81 -3.86 -18.46
N ASP A 168 -10.61 -3.89 -17.88
CA ASP A 168 -9.54 -4.78 -18.33
C ASP A 168 -9.84 -6.24 -17.97
N LEU A 169 -10.38 -6.49 -16.77
CA LEU A 169 -10.82 -7.80 -16.32
C LEU A 169 -11.98 -8.30 -17.17
N GLU A 170 -12.99 -7.49 -17.47
CA GLU A 170 -14.07 -7.84 -18.39
C GLU A 170 -13.54 -8.28 -19.76
N THR A 171 -12.58 -7.52 -20.31
CA THR A 171 -11.93 -7.84 -21.59
C THR A 171 -11.22 -9.19 -21.54
N ILE A 172 -10.51 -9.49 -20.44
CA ILE A 172 -9.81 -10.77 -20.25
C ILE A 172 -10.81 -11.91 -20.06
N LEU A 173 -11.84 -11.71 -19.23
CA LEU A 173 -12.87 -12.70 -18.92
C LEU A 173 -13.69 -13.08 -20.17
N ALA A 174 -13.89 -12.14 -21.09
CA ALA A 174 -14.52 -12.42 -22.39
C ALA A 174 -13.64 -13.26 -23.33
N ALA A 175 -12.31 -13.25 -23.14
CA ALA A 175 -11.36 -13.96 -24.00
C ALA A 175 -11.01 -15.38 -23.51
N VAL A 176 -11.22 -15.68 -22.22
CA VAL A 176 -11.00 -17.01 -21.62
C VAL A 176 -12.21 -17.94 -21.85
N PRO A 177 -12.02 -19.28 -21.87
CA PRO A 177 -13.11 -20.21 -22.10
C PRO A 177 -14.09 -20.25 -20.91
N ALA A 178 -15.37 -20.51 -21.20
CA ALA A 178 -16.39 -20.73 -20.19
C ALA A 178 -16.11 -21.98 -19.34
N ARG A 179 -15.70 -23.08 -19.98
CA ARG A 179 -15.27 -24.31 -19.28
C ARG A 179 -13.81 -24.19 -18.87
N ARG A 180 -13.59 -23.77 -17.62
CA ARG A 180 -12.28 -23.68 -16.95
C ARG A 180 -12.48 -23.86 -15.44
N GLN A 181 -11.40 -24.11 -14.72
CA GLN A 181 -11.38 -24.06 -13.27
C GLN A 181 -10.89 -22.68 -12.81
N THR A 182 -11.68 -21.99 -11.99
CA THR A 182 -11.39 -20.65 -11.48
C THR A 182 -10.97 -20.73 -10.01
N LEU A 183 -9.81 -20.16 -9.71
CA LEU A 183 -9.21 -20.15 -8.38
C LEU A 183 -9.03 -18.70 -7.90
N LEU A 184 -9.66 -18.34 -6.79
CA LEU A 184 -9.68 -17.01 -6.21
C LEU A 184 -8.96 -17.02 -4.86
N PHE A 185 -7.87 -16.26 -4.74
CA PHE A 185 -7.11 -16.15 -3.50
C PHE A 185 -7.03 -14.71 -3.02
N SER A 186 -7.36 -14.50 -1.74
CA SER A 186 -7.37 -13.16 -1.15
C SER A 186 -6.89 -13.17 0.31
N ALA A 187 -6.43 -12.01 0.78
CA ALA A 187 -6.12 -11.80 2.18
C ALA A 187 -7.37 -11.48 3.02
N THR A 188 -8.42 -10.93 2.41
CA THR A 188 -9.61 -10.51 3.12
C THR A 188 -10.87 -10.94 2.39
N LEU A 189 -11.87 -11.41 3.14
CA LEU A 189 -13.21 -11.52 2.61
C LEU A 189 -13.82 -10.11 2.62
N THR A 190 -14.00 -9.54 1.43
CA THR A 190 -14.73 -8.28 1.21
C THR A 190 -16.05 -8.57 0.53
N ASP A 191 -17.03 -7.66 0.65
CA ASP A 191 -18.31 -7.81 -0.04
C ASP A 191 -18.13 -7.88 -1.57
N THR A 192 -17.14 -7.15 -2.11
CA THR A 192 -16.72 -7.25 -3.53
C THR A 192 -16.20 -8.63 -3.92
N LEU A 193 -15.66 -9.41 -2.98
CA LEU A 193 -15.23 -10.78 -3.24
C LEU A 193 -16.42 -11.75 -3.31
N ARG A 194 -17.55 -11.43 -2.67
CA ARG A 194 -18.81 -12.16 -2.85
C ARG A 194 -19.37 -11.94 -4.25
N GLU A 195 -19.20 -10.75 -4.83
CA GLU A 195 -19.57 -10.49 -6.23
C GLU A 195 -18.74 -11.35 -7.20
N LEU A 196 -17.46 -11.61 -6.90
CA LEU A 196 -16.62 -12.56 -7.66
C LEU A 196 -17.03 -14.01 -7.54
N GLN A 197 -17.83 -14.40 -6.54
CA GLN A 197 -18.40 -15.75 -6.52
C GLN A 197 -19.25 -16.01 -7.76
N GLY A 198 -19.81 -14.96 -8.37
CA GLY A 198 -20.53 -15.07 -9.65
C GLY A 198 -19.63 -15.34 -10.86
N LEU A 199 -18.31 -15.11 -10.78
CA LEU A 199 -17.37 -15.47 -11.85
C LEU A 199 -16.92 -16.94 -11.80
N ALA A 200 -16.98 -17.55 -10.62
CA ALA A 200 -16.78 -18.98 -10.44
C ALA A 200 -18.03 -19.73 -10.92
N THR A 201 -17.83 -20.78 -11.71
CA THR A 201 -18.95 -21.55 -12.27
C THR A 201 -19.15 -22.81 -11.43
N ASN A 202 -20.38 -23.07 -11.00
CA ASN A 202 -20.76 -24.14 -10.05
C ASN A 202 -20.19 -23.92 -8.65
N GLN A 203 -21.05 -24.07 -7.63
CA GLN A 203 -20.76 -23.80 -6.21
C GLN A 203 -19.28 -24.01 -5.82
N PRO A 204 -18.49 -22.91 -5.70
CA PRO A 204 -17.05 -23.03 -5.47
C PRO A 204 -16.80 -23.55 -4.05
N PHE A 205 -15.73 -24.33 -3.90
CA PHE A 205 -15.23 -24.69 -2.58
C PHE A 205 -14.70 -23.44 -1.87
N PHE A 206 -15.26 -23.13 -0.71
CA PHE A 206 -14.84 -21.99 0.09
C PHE A 206 -14.03 -22.45 1.28
N TRP A 207 -12.83 -21.90 1.42
CA TRP A 207 -11.98 -22.10 2.58
C TRP A 207 -11.53 -20.76 3.14
N GLU A 208 -11.78 -20.56 4.42
CA GLU A 208 -11.36 -19.38 5.17
C GLU A 208 -10.54 -19.81 6.38
N ALA A 209 -9.38 -19.18 6.56
CA ALA A 209 -8.55 -19.41 7.74
C ALA A 209 -9.32 -18.99 9.00
N GLN A 210 -9.50 -19.93 9.93
CA GLN A 210 -10.02 -19.64 11.27
C GLN A 210 -8.99 -18.81 12.06
N ALA A 211 -9.12 -17.48 12.02
CA ALA A 211 -8.46 -16.60 12.96
C ALA A 211 -9.38 -15.43 13.31
N LEU A 212 -9.89 -15.48 14.55
CA LEU A 212 -10.45 -14.33 15.25
C LEU A 212 -9.33 -13.29 15.38
N VAL A 213 -9.62 -12.06 14.93
CA VAL A 213 -8.71 -10.89 14.91
C VAL A 213 -7.68 -10.89 13.77
N ARG A 214 -7.84 -9.93 12.84
CA ARG A 214 -6.96 -9.68 11.68
C ARG A 214 -5.53 -9.25 12.05
N THR A 215 -5.25 -9.01 13.33
CA THR A 215 -3.91 -8.71 13.86
C THR A 215 -3.46 -9.86 14.75
N VAL A 216 -2.19 -10.26 14.62
CA VAL A 216 -1.62 -11.37 15.38
C VAL A 216 -1.60 -10.97 16.86
N GLU A 217 -2.09 -11.80 17.78
CA GLU A 217 -2.13 -11.47 19.22
C GLU A 217 -0.77 -11.04 19.78
N GLN A 218 0.32 -11.52 19.19
CA GLN A 218 1.72 -11.23 19.52
C GLN A 218 2.24 -9.88 18.97
N LEU A 219 1.38 -9.09 18.30
CA LEU A 219 1.73 -7.80 17.74
C LEU A 219 1.47 -6.68 18.76
N ASP A 220 2.54 -6.04 19.21
CA ASP A 220 2.49 -4.80 19.99
C ASP A 220 2.17 -3.63 19.05
N GLN A 221 1.02 -2.99 19.24
CA GLN A 221 0.50 -1.95 18.35
C GLN A 221 0.36 -0.66 19.13
N ARG A 222 1.18 0.33 18.76
CA ARG A 222 1.27 1.60 19.48
C ARG A 222 1.10 2.80 18.55
N TYR A 223 0.62 3.90 19.10
CA TYR A 223 0.64 5.21 18.46
C TYR A 223 1.61 6.13 19.19
N LEU A 224 2.20 7.07 18.45
CA LEU A 224 3.01 8.14 19.01
C LEU A 224 2.43 9.47 18.50
N LEU A 225 1.92 10.29 19.41
CA LEU A 225 1.37 11.60 19.06
C LEU A 225 2.52 12.57 18.81
N VAL A 226 2.62 13.10 17.59
CA VAL A 226 3.72 13.98 17.17
C VAL A 226 3.20 15.18 16.38
N PRO A 227 3.74 16.39 16.61
CA PRO A 227 3.45 17.52 15.73
C PRO A 227 4.05 17.29 14.33
N GLU A 228 3.29 17.59 13.28
CA GLU A 228 3.68 17.32 11.88
C GLU A 228 5.06 17.90 11.51
N LYS A 229 5.40 19.08 12.05
CA LYS A 229 6.65 19.79 11.74
C LYS A 229 7.91 19.10 12.29
N ILE A 230 7.78 18.27 13.32
CA ILE A 230 8.93 17.67 14.01
C ILE A 230 8.91 16.14 13.92
N LYS A 231 7.99 15.59 13.12
CA LYS A 231 7.77 14.14 12.95
C LYS A 231 9.02 13.38 12.51
N ASP A 232 9.86 13.98 11.67
CA ASP A 232 11.11 13.36 11.21
C ASP A 232 12.13 13.20 12.33
N ALA A 233 12.16 14.13 13.29
CA ALA A 233 13.06 14.05 14.44
C ALA A 233 12.66 12.87 15.34
N TYR A 234 11.36 12.69 15.57
CA TYR A 234 10.84 11.50 16.24
C TYR A 234 11.20 10.21 15.49
N LEU A 235 11.09 10.19 14.16
CA LEU A 235 11.48 9.02 13.37
C LEU A 235 12.97 8.68 13.56
N VAL A 236 13.85 9.67 13.50
CA VAL A 236 15.29 9.49 13.71
C VAL A 236 15.57 8.95 15.10
N HIS A 237 14.96 9.54 16.13
CA HIS A 237 15.11 9.09 17.51
C HIS A 237 14.62 7.65 17.71
N LEU A 238 13.46 7.29 17.16
CA LEU A 238 12.94 5.91 17.24
C LEU A 238 13.91 4.91 16.58
N ILE A 239 14.43 5.22 15.39
CA ILE A 239 15.38 4.34 14.70
C ILE A 239 16.66 4.18 15.53
N GLN A 240 17.15 5.26 16.13
CA GLN A 240 18.34 5.23 16.96
C GLN A 240 18.15 4.34 18.19
N ASN A 241 17.08 4.55 18.96
CA ASN A 241 16.77 3.72 20.14
C ASN A 241 16.68 2.23 19.78
N PHE A 242 16.03 1.92 18.66
CA PHE A 242 15.90 0.55 18.20
C PHE A 242 17.20 -0.10 17.73
N GLN A 243 18.12 0.67 17.17
CA GLN A 243 19.45 0.15 16.84
C GLN A 243 20.31 -0.04 18.09
N ASP A 244 20.17 0.84 19.08
CA ASP A 244 20.91 0.77 20.35
C ASP A 244 20.46 -0.41 21.21
N GLU A 245 19.15 -0.73 21.22
CA GLU A 245 18.59 -1.87 21.96
C GLU A 245 18.94 -3.22 21.32
N HIS A 246 18.95 -3.30 19.98
CA HIS A 246 19.12 -4.55 19.27
C HIS A 246 19.82 -4.40 17.92
N GLU A 247 20.97 -5.06 17.79
CA GLU A 247 21.78 -5.00 16.58
C GLU A 247 21.03 -5.59 15.37
N ASP A 248 20.26 -6.67 15.53
CA ASP A 248 19.68 -7.46 14.42
C ASP A 248 18.26 -7.08 13.97
N TRP A 249 17.80 -5.87 14.29
CA TRP A 249 16.46 -5.45 13.90
C TRP A 249 16.36 -5.06 12.44
N SER A 250 15.27 -5.51 11.79
CA SER A 250 14.83 -5.02 10.50
C SER A 250 13.57 -4.17 10.67
N ILE A 251 13.58 -3.01 10.02
CA ILE A 251 12.57 -1.97 10.15
C ILE A 251 11.99 -1.67 8.76
N ILE A 252 10.66 -1.63 8.67
CA ILE A 252 9.98 -1.07 7.49
C ILE A 252 9.26 0.23 7.87
N ILE A 253 9.48 1.27 7.07
CA ILE A 253 8.92 2.61 7.29
C ILE A 253 7.95 2.91 6.16
N PHE A 254 6.68 3.14 6.47
CA PHE A 254 5.66 3.47 5.48
C PHE A 254 5.39 4.97 5.39
N THR A 255 5.40 5.48 4.15
CA THR A 255 5.10 6.88 3.82
C THR A 255 4.00 7.00 2.76
N ASN A 256 3.38 8.17 2.69
CA ASN A 256 2.27 8.45 1.78
C ASN A 256 2.70 8.78 0.33
N THR A 257 3.84 9.44 0.12
CA THR A 257 4.29 9.88 -1.21
C THR A 257 5.65 9.35 -1.60
N CYS A 258 5.88 9.19 -2.92
CA CYS A 258 7.19 8.80 -3.45
C CYS A 258 8.28 9.83 -3.11
N LYS A 259 7.93 11.13 -3.10
CA LYS A 259 8.85 12.21 -2.77
C LYS A 259 9.30 12.11 -1.31
N THR A 260 8.36 11.97 -0.38
CA THR A 260 8.67 11.78 1.06
C THR A 260 9.51 10.51 1.28
N CYS A 261 9.14 9.40 0.65
CA CYS A 261 9.91 8.15 0.71
C CYS A 261 11.39 8.36 0.31
N GLN A 262 11.62 9.09 -0.79
CA GLN A 262 12.96 9.37 -1.28
C GLN A 262 13.73 10.36 -0.39
N ILE A 263 13.08 11.43 0.08
CA ILE A 263 13.67 12.42 1.00
C ILE A 263 14.11 11.74 2.29
N LEU A 264 13.24 10.94 2.91
CA LEU A 264 13.58 10.23 4.16
C LEU A 264 14.74 9.26 3.94
N CYS A 265 14.79 8.56 2.80
CA CYS A 265 15.91 7.66 2.51
C CYS A 265 17.24 8.42 2.39
N MET A 266 17.25 9.56 1.70
CA MET A 266 18.43 10.42 1.60
C MET A 266 18.84 11.01 2.96
N MET A 267 17.86 11.42 3.76
CA MET A 267 18.06 11.99 5.09
C MET A 267 18.66 10.94 6.05
N LEU A 268 18.02 9.78 6.19
CA LEU A 268 18.47 8.72 7.11
C LEU A 268 19.89 8.23 6.77
N ARG A 269 20.26 8.18 5.47
CA ARG A 269 21.65 7.85 5.07
C ARG A 269 22.68 8.88 5.53
N LYS A 270 22.32 10.16 5.62
CA LYS A 270 23.20 11.20 6.17
C LYS A 270 23.34 11.11 7.69
N PHE A 271 22.37 10.50 8.37
CA PHE A 271 22.45 10.13 9.79
C PHE A 271 23.06 8.74 10.00
N ASN A 272 23.82 8.24 9.02
CA ASN A 272 24.49 6.94 9.06
C ASN A 272 23.57 5.72 9.24
N PHE A 273 22.27 5.86 8.97
CA PHE A 273 21.35 4.73 8.90
C PHE A 273 21.33 4.15 7.48
N PRO A 274 21.87 2.94 7.25
CA PRO A 274 21.84 2.33 5.93
C PRO A 274 20.40 1.97 5.57
N THR A 275 19.80 2.72 4.65
CA THR A 275 18.41 2.53 4.23
C THR A 275 18.27 2.34 2.72
N VAL A 276 17.19 1.68 2.30
CA VAL A 276 16.76 1.59 0.91
C VAL A 276 15.33 2.10 0.74
N ALA A 277 15.07 2.80 -0.37
CA ALA A 277 13.74 3.26 -0.73
C ALA A 277 13.06 2.27 -1.69
N LEU A 278 11.73 2.24 -1.63
CA LEU A 278 10.88 1.43 -2.50
C LEU A 278 9.60 2.22 -2.81
N HIS A 279 9.54 2.82 -3.99
CA HIS A 279 8.40 3.61 -4.43
C HIS A 279 8.15 3.45 -5.95
N SER A 280 6.95 3.81 -6.43
CA SER A 280 6.52 3.54 -7.81
C SER A 280 7.29 4.32 -8.89
N MET A 281 7.91 5.45 -8.53
CA MET A 281 8.75 6.23 -9.47
C MET A 281 10.10 5.59 -9.81
N MET A 282 10.59 4.62 -9.01
CA MET A 282 11.85 3.91 -9.27
C MET A 282 11.76 3.05 -10.53
N LYS A 283 12.89 2.80 -11.19
CA LYS A 283 12.92 1.82 -12.28
C LYS A 283 12.72 0.42 -11.70
N GLN A 284 12.10 -0.47 -12.46
CA GLN A 284 11.79 -1.82 -11.98
C GLN A 284 13.04 -2.58 -11.52
N LYS A 285 14.15 -2.49 -12.27
CA LYS A 285 15.44 -3.08 -11.92
C LYS A 285 15.96 -2.58 -10.57
N GLU A 286 15.78 -1.29 -10.28
CA GLU A 286 16.19 -0.67 -9.00
C GLU A 286 15.31 -1.16 -7.85
N ARG A 287 13.99 -1.32 -8.07
CA ARG A 287 13.06 -1.86 -7.07
C ARG A 287 13.43 -3.29 -6.68
N PHE A 288 13.73 -4.15 -7.66
CA PHE A 288 14.20 -5.51 -7.41
C PHE A 288 15.54 -5.53 -6.68
N ALA A 289 16.49 -4.69 -7.08
CA ALA A 289 17.78 -4.59 -6.41
C ALA A 289 17.63 -4.12 -4.95
N ALA A 290 16.78 -3.12 -4.69
CA ALA A 290 16.50 -2.63 -3.34
C ALA A 290 15.88 -3.72 -2.46
N LEU A 291 14.88 -4.45 -2.99
CA LEU A 291 14.26 -5.56 -2.27
C LEU A 291 15.25 -6.69 -2.00
N ALA A 292 16.07 -7.08 -2.99
CA ALA A 292 17.07 -8.14 -2.82
C ALA A 292 18.07 -7.78 -1.73
N LYS A 293 18.56 -6.54 -1.71
CA LYS A 293 19.49 -6.04 -0.69
C LYS A 293 18.86 -5.99 0.71
N PHE A 294 17.55 -5.72 0.80
CA PHE A 294 16.81 -5.81 2.06
C PHE A 294 16.63 -7.27 2.50
N LYS A 295 16.24 -8.16 1.59
CA LYS A 295 16.10 -9.60 1.85
C LYS A 295 17.39 -10.26 2.33
N SER A 296 18.53 -9.83 1.81
CA SER A 296 19.85 -10.32 2.21
C SER A 296 20.41 -9.63 3.47
N SER A 297 19.61 -8.82 4.17
CA SER A 297 20.01 -8.06 5.37
C SER A 297 21.19 -7.10 5.16
N ILE A 298 21.54 -6.74 3.91
CA ILE A 298 22.56 -5.72 3.62
C ILE A 298 22.07 -4.34 4.09
N TYR A 299 20.78 -4.08 3.88
CA TYR A 299 20.10 -2.95 4.50
C TYR A 299 19.03 -3.46 5.45
N ARG A 300 19.05 -2.97 6.67
CA ARG A 300 18.10 -3.34 7.73
C ARG A 300 16.87 -2.43 7.75
N ILE A 301 16.90 -1.30 7.05
CA ILE A 301 15.79 -0.33 7.00
C ILE A 301 15.28 -0.17 5.56
N LEU A 302 14.00 -0.43 5.36
CA LEU A 302 13.28 -0.24 4.10
C LEU A 302 12.23 0.84 4.25
N ILE A 303 12.31 1.90 3.43
CA ILE A 303 11.26 2.92 3.36
C ILE A 303 10.41 2.63 2.14
N ALA A 304 9.10 2.50 2.30
CA ALA A 304 8.20 2.16 1.22
C ALA A 304 6.94 3.02 1.19
N THR A 305 6.35 3.17 -0.01
CA THR A 305 4.96 3.62 -0.14
C THR A 305 4.02 2.43 -0.16
N ASP A 306 2.73 2.66 0.13
CA ASP A 306 1.71 1.61 0.08
C ASP A 306 1.67 0.90 -1.27
N VAL A 307 1.66 1.67 -2.35
CA VAL A 307 1.60 1.10 -3.71
C VAL A 307 2.82 0.23 -4.00
N ALA A 308 3.99 0.65 -3.52
CA ALA A 308 5.23 -0.01 -3.90
C ALA A 308 5.58 -1.22 -3.04
N SER A 309 4.99 -1.37 -1.86
CA SER A 309 5.15 -2.50 -0.93
C SER A 309 4.07 -3.58 -1.07
N ARG A 310 2.96 -3.27 -1.77
CA ARG A 310 1.87 -4.21 -2.07
C ARG A 310 2.33 -5.30 -3.03
N GLY A 311 1.88 -6.54 -2.81
CA GLY A 311 2.25 -7.69 -3.62
C GLY A 311 3.74 -8.08 -3.58
N LEU A 312 4.52 -7.46 -2.69
CA LEU A 312 5.89 -7.90 -2.42
C LEU A 312 5.91 -8.83 -1.23
N ASP A 313 6.43 -10.03 -1.44
CA ASP A 313 7.07 -10.87 -0.43
C ASP A 313 8.27 -10.13 0.17
N ILE A 314 7.96 -9.22 1.10
CA ILE A 314 8.93 -8.61 2.00
C ILE A 314 9.05 -9.58 3.18
N PRO A 315 10.29 -9.96 3.58
CA PRO A 315 10.51 -10.85 4.71
C PRO A 315 9.85 -10.27 5.97
N THR A 316 9.50 -11.15 6.91
CA THR A 316 8.97 -10.73 8.20
C THR A 316 9.98 -9.82 8.88
N VAL A 317 9.56 -8.59 9.18
CA VAL A 317 10.38 -7.60 9.90
C VAL A 317 10.04 -7.60 11.39
N GLN A 318 10.93 -7.08 12.22
CA GLN A 318 10.68 -6.93 13.66
C GLN A 318 9.82 -5.69 13.93
N VAL A 319 10.12 -4.58 13.24
CA VAL A 319 9.44 -3.30 13.49
C VAL A 319 8.79 -2.75 12.22
N VAL A 320 7.54 -2.32 12.36
CA VAL A 320 6.82 -1.53 11.36
C VAL A 320 6.62 -0.12 11.90
N ILE A 321 7.10 0.89 11.18
CA ILE A 321 6.86 2.30 11.52
C ILE A 321 5.97 2.91 10.45
N ASN A 322 4.76 3.32 10.83
CA ASN A 322 3.92 4.16 9.98
C ASN A 322 4.30 5.62 10.20
N HIS A 323 5.22 6.15 9.39
CA HIS A 323 5.58 7.56 9.43
C HIS A 323 4.40 8.47 9.08
N ASN A 324 3.47 7.98 8.26
CA ASN A 324 2.17 8.60 8.07
C ASN A 324 1.07 7.60 8.42
N THR A 325 0.10 8.03 9.23
CA THR A 325 -1.13 7.28 9.51
C THR A 325 -1.81 6.88 8.19
N PRO A 326 -2.13 5.58 7.99
CA PRO A 326 -2.78 5.14 6.77
C PRO A 326 -4.20 5.69 6.66
N GLY A 327 -4.60 6.14 5.47
CA GLY A 327 -5.92 6.73 5.25
C GLY A 327 -7.10 5.75 5.30
N LEU A 328 -6.84 4.44 5.29
CA LEU A 328 -7.86 3.40 5.40
C LEU A 328 -7.43 2.31 6.38
N PRO A 329 -8.34 1.80 7.24
CA PRO A 329 -8.03 0.72 8.18
C PRO A 329 -7.51 -0.56 7.54
N LYS A 330 -7.99 -0.91 6.34
CA LYS A 330 -7.48 -2.07 5.58
C LYS A 330 -5.99 -1.94 5.26
N ILE A 331 -5.52 -0.73 4.91
CA ILE A 331 -4.11 -0.47 4.63
C ILE A 331 -3.27 -0.66 5.89
N TYR A 332 -3.76 -0.19 7.05
CA TYR A 332 -3.10 -0.42 8.34
C TYR A 332 -2.82 -1.91 8.59
N ILE A 333 -3.85 -2.75 8.46
CA ILE A 333 -3.76 -4.21 8.66
C ILE A 333 -2.71 -4.83 7.72
N HIS A 334 -2.65 -4.38 6.46
CA HIS A 334 -1.64 -4.87 5.51
C HIS A 334 -0.20 -4.44 5.85
N ARG A 335 -0.03 -3.23 6.41
CA ARG A 335 1.28 -2.72 6.83
C ARG A 335 1.78 -3.44 8.07
N VAL A 336 0.97 -3.49 9.14
CA VAL A 336 1.37 -4.13 10.39
C VAL A 336 1.47 -5.65 10.26
N GLY A 337 0.72 -6.24 9.34
CA GLY A 337 0.87 -7.65 8.96
C GLY A 337 2.21 -8.01 8.31
N ARG A 338 3.18 -7.09 8.21
CA ARG A 338 4.57 -7.35 7.80
C ARG A 338 5.48 -7.76 8.96
N THR A 339 5.06 -7.52 10.20
CA THR A 339 5.73 -7.99 11.41
C THR A 339 4.91 -9.10 12.09
N ALA A 340 5.43 -9.65 13.20
CA ALA A 340 4.80 -10.67 14.03
C ALA A 340 4.29 -11.92 13.27
N ARG A 341 5.04 -12.39 12.26
CA ARG A 341 4.70 -13.62 11.52
C ARG A 341 5.43 -14.83 12.11
N ALA A 342 4.84 -16.01 11.92
CA ALA A 342 5.41 -17.30 12.31
C ALA A 342 5.77 -17.43 13.81
N GLY A 343 4.96 -16.86 14.70
CA GLY A 343 5.11 -17.00 16.15
C GLY A 343 6.12 -16.05 16.80
N ARG A 344 6.72 -15.13 16.04
CA ARG A 344 7.64 -14.10 16.55
C ARG A 344 6.87 -12.90 17.08
N GLN A 345 7.41 -12.27 18.12
CA GLN A 345 6.95 -10.95 18.56
C GLN A 345 7.31 -9.90 17.52
N GLY A 346 6.49 -8.85 17.45
CA GLY A 346 6.68 -7.76 16.51
C GLY A 346 6.06 -6.48 17.04
N GLN A 347 6.63 -5.33 16.66
CA GLN A 347 6.15 -4.03 17.09
C GLN A 347 5.72 -3.18 15.88
N ALA A 348 4.60 -2.49 16.03
CA ALA A 348 4.08 -1.54 15.06
C ALA A 348 3.85 -0.19 15.73
N ILE A 349 4.59 0.83 15.32
CA ILE A 349 4.45 2.21 15.81
C ILE A 349 3.85 3.09 14.72
N THR A 350 2.80 3.82 15.05
CA THR A 350 2.16 4.78 14.14
C THR A 350 2.36 6.20 14.62
N LEU A 351 3.02 7.03 13.79
CA LEU A 351 3.16 8.45 14.05
C LEU A 351 1.84 9.15 13.70
N VAL A 352 1.19 9.70 14.72
CA VAL A 352 -0.13 10.31 14.63
C VAL A 352 0.01 11.80 14.84
N THR A 353 -0.54 12.60 13.93
CA THR A 353 -0.63 14.06 14.14
C THR A 353 -2.00 14.47 14.64
N GLN A 354 -2.11 15.74 15.07
CA GLN A 354 -3.39 16.37 15.42
C GLN A 354 -4.48 16.25 14.35
N TYR A 355 -4.11 16.03 13.08
CA TYR A 355 -5.06 15.89 11.97
C TYR A 355 -5.51 14.44 11.75
N ASP A 356 -4.78 13.46 12.30
CA ASP A 356 -4.95 12.04 11.99
C ASP A 356 -5.79 11.28 13.04
N ILE A 357 -6.26 11.95 14.09
CA ILE A 357 -6.99 11.32 15.22
C ILE A 357 -8.20 10.52 14.71
N HIS A 358 -8.95 11.07 13.75
CA HIS A 358 -10.09 10.39 13.14
C HIS A 358 -9.70 9.10 12.39
N LEU A 359 -8.50 9.05 11.79
CA LEU A 359 -7.99 7.85 11.11
C LEU A 359 -7.64 6.76 12.13
N VAL A 360 -7.08 7.14 13.28
CA VAL A 360 -6.77 6.21 14.36
C VAL A 360 -8.04 5.56 14.88
N HIS A 361 -9.09 6.33 15.16
CA HIS A 361 -10.36 5.76 15.61
C HIS A 361 -10.97 4.80 14.59
N ALA A 362 -10.93 5.13 13.30
CA ALA A 362 -11.38 4.21 12.25
C ALA A 362 -10.55 2.91 12.21
N ILE A 363 -9.24 3.00 12.47
CA ILE A 363 -8.36 1.83 12.59
C ILE A 363 -8.76 0.98 13.81
N GLU A 364 -8.89 1.59 14.98
CA GLU A 364 -9.25 0.94 16.25
C GLU A 364 -10.60 0.22 16.17
N GLU A 365 -11.60 0.84 15.53
CA GLU A 365 -12.91 0.24 15.29
C GLU A 365 -12.80 -1.03 14.43
N GLN A 366 -11.99 -0.98 13.36
CA GLN A 366 -11.81 -2.11 12.45
C GLN A 366 -11.02 -3.26 13.08
N ILE A 367 -9.99 -2.95 13.89
CA ILE A 367 -9.18 -3.98 14.56
C ILE A 367 -9.79 -4.44 15.89
N LYS A 368 -10.83 -3.76 16.37
CA LYS A 368 -11.51 -3.99 17.66
C LYS A 368 -10.55 -3.96 18.85
N LYS A 369 -9.52 -3.13 18.78
CA LYS A 369 -8.47 -2.95 19.81
C LYS A 369 -8.06 -1.49 19.83
N LYS A 370 -7.90 -0.93 21.03
CA LYS A 370 -7.33 0.41 21.19
C LYS A 370 -5.81 0.36 21.07
N LEU A 371 -5.23 1.33 20.39
CA LEU A 371 -3.78 1.46 20.30
C LEU A 371 -3.25 2.04 21.61
N GLU A 372 -2.13 1.51 22.09
CA GLU A 372 -1.46 2.05 23.28
C GLU A 372 -0.52 3.19 22.91
N GLU A 373 -0.35 4.15 23.81
CA GLU A 373 0.59 5.25 23.57
C GLU A 373 2.04 4.75 23.73
N PHE A 374 2.90 5.12 22.78
CA PHE A 374 4.33 4.94 22.87
C PHE A 374 4.93 6.15 23.58
N SER A 375 5.65 5.93 24.68
CA SER A 375 6.32 7.01 25.41
C SER A 375 7.67 7.33 24.79
N VAL A 376 7.98 8.61 24.62
CA VAL A 376 9.29 9.10 24.16
C VAL A 376 9.76 10.24 25.06
N GLU A 377 11.04 10.25 25.40
CA GLU A 377 11.67 11.38 26.08
C GLU A 377 11.87 12.55 25.11
N GLU A 378 10.94 13.51 25.12
CA GLU A 378 10.95 14.65 24.19
C GLU A 378 12.25 15.46 24.22
N ALA A 379 12.93 15.52 25.37
CA ALA A 379 14.21 16.21 25.52
C ALA A 379 15.27 15.69 24.54
N ASN A 380 15.32 14.38 24.30
CA ASN A 380 16.28 13.77 23.37
C ASN A 380 15.94 14.09 21.92
N VAL A 381 14.65 14.16 21.59
CA VAL A 381 14.17 14.54 20.26
C VAL A 381 14.50 16.00 19.94
N LEU A 382 14.36 16.90 20.94
CA LEU A 382 14.67 18.32 20.77
C LEU A 382 16.15 18.59 20.50
N GLN A 383 17.06 17.76 21.01
CA GLN A 383 18.51 17.89 20.76
C GLN A 383 18.86 17.70 19.28
N ILE A 384 18.20 16.75 18.60
CA ILE A 384 18.47 16.44 17.19
C ILE A 384 17.59 17.22 16.21
N LEU A 385 16.55 17.91 16.70
CA LEU A 385 15.52 18.56 15.89
C LEU A 385 16.09 19.51 14.83
N THR A 386 16.98 20.41 15.23
CA THR A 386 17.56 21.41 14.32
C THR A 386 18.37 20.73 13.22
N GLN A 387 19.20 19.75 13.58
CA GLN A 387 20.00 19.00 12.62
C GLN A 387 19.12 18.24 11.62
N VAL A 388 18.08 17.55 12.10
CA VAL A 388 17.13 16.82 11.24
C VAL A 388 16.43 17.75 10.26
N ASN A 389 15.94 18.90 10.71
CA ASN A 389 15.27 19.87 9.84
C ASN A 389 16.19 20.43 8.75
N VAL A 390 17.44 20.77 9.10
CA VAL A 390 18.43 21.25 8.12
C VAL A 390 18.73 20.17 7.10
N VAL A 391 19.03 18.94 7.55
CA VAL A 391 19.36 17.82 6.67
C VAL A 391 18.19 17.45 5.75
N ARG A 392 16.95 17.41 6.28
CA ARG A 392 15.74 17.18 5.48
C ARG A 392 15.61 18.24 4.40
N ARG A 393 15.80 19.52 4.74
CA ARG A 393 15.69 20.64 3.79
C ARG A 393 16.73 20.57 2.69
N GLU A 394 17.97 20.20 3.02
CA GLU A 394 19.00 19.96 2.01
C GLU A 394 18.64 18.81 1.08
N CYS A 395 18.08 17.71 1.60
CA CYS A 395 17.64 16.58 0.81
C CYS A 395 16.47 16.94 -0.12
N GLU A 396 15.53 17.78 0.33
CA GLU A 396 14.45 18.33 -0.49
C GLU A 396 15.01 19.14 -1.68
N ILE A 397 15.92 20.08 -1.42
CA ILE A 397 16.52 20.92 -2.46
C ILE A 397 17.29 20.05 -3.47
N LYS A 398 18.07 19.07 -3.00
CA LYS A 398 18.80 18.14 -3.87
C LYS A 398 17.87 17.31 -4.74
N LEU A 399 16.73 16.86 -4.20
CA LEU A 399 15.76 16.05 -4.94
C LEU A 399 15.01 16.88 -5.99
N GLU A 400 14.69 18.13 -5.67
CA GLU A 400 14.07 19.07 -6.60
C GLU A 400 15.01 19.43 -7.76
N ALA A 401 16.29 19.68 -7.46
CA ALA A 401 17.31 19.93 -8.48
C ALA A 401 17.54 18.73 -9.44
N ALA A 402 17.22 17.51 -8.99
CA ALA A 402 17.32 16.29 -9.80
C ALA A 402 16.09 16.03 -10.68
N ASN A 403 15.16 16.99 -10.80
CA ASN A 403 13.94 16.87 -11.62
C ASN A 403 13.13 15.60 -11.32
N PHE A 404 13.03 15.21 -10.05
CA PHE A 404 12.42 13.93 -9.65
C PHE A 404 10.98 13.71 -10.18
N ASP A 405 10.22 14.80 -10.35
CA ASP A 405 8.84 14.76 -10.86
C ASP A 405 8.73 14.77 -12.40
N GLU A 406 9.82 14.98 -13.14
CA GLU A 406 9.82 15.11 -14.61
C GLU A 406 9.20 13.88 -15.29
N LYS A 407 9.53 12.68 -14.82
CA LYS A 407 8.94 11.44 -15.36
C LYS A 407 7.43 11.36 -15.14
N LYS A 408 6.93 11.91 -14.03
CA LYS A 408 5.49 11.98 -13.73
C LYS A 408 4.81 12.99 -14.65
N GLU A 409 5.46 14.12 -14.91
CA GLU A 409 4.97 15.13 -15.85
C GLU A 409 4.93 14.61 -17.28
N ILE A 410 5.98 13.90 -17.73
CA ILE A 410 6.04 13.25 -19.04
C ILE A 410 4.92 12.23 -19.19
N ASN A 411 4.74 11.33 -18.20
CA ASN A 411 3.69 10.32 -18.25
C ASN A 411 2.29 10.95 -18.28
N LYS A 412 2.08 12.00 -17.49
CA LYS A 412 0.81 12.73 -17.48
C LYS A 412 0.54 13.44 -18.80
N ARG A 413 1.57 14.06 -19.41
CA ARG A 413 1.46 14.67 -20.75
C ARG A 413 1.10 13.63 -21.81
N LYS A 414 1.74 12.46 -21.79
CA LYS A 414 1.40 11.34 -22.70
C LYS A 414 -0.04 10.86 -22.52
N GLN A 415 -0.51 10.75 -21.28
CA GLN A 415 -1.88 10.37 -20.99
C GLN A 415 -2.90 11.40 -21.50
N LEU A 416 -2.64 12.70 -21.31
CA LEU A 416 -3.49 13.76 -21.86
C LEU A 416 -3.57 13.70 -23.39
N ILE A 417 -2.44 13.46 -24.07
CA ILE A 417 -2.40 13.28 -25.52
C ILE A 417 -3.24 12.06 -25.93
N LEU A 418 -3.14 10.94 -25.20
CA LEU A 418 -3.92 9.72 -25.47
C LEU A 418 -5.42 9.94 -25.27
N GLU A 419 -5.81 10.80 -24.32
CA GLU A 419 -7.19 11.24 -24.09
C GLU A 419 -7.68 12.30 -25.09
N GLY A 420 -6.85 12.68 -26.09
CA GLY A 420 -7.18 13.70 -27.09
C GLY A 420 -7.14 15.13 -26.55
N LYS A 421 -6.56 15.36 -25.37
CA LYS A 421 -6.43 16.68 -24.73
C LYS A 421 -5.06 17.28 -25.02
N ASP A 422 -5.03 18.54 -25.42
CA ASP A 422 -3.78 19.30 -25.58
C ASP A 422 -3.16 19.58 -24.19
N PRO A 423 -1.96 19.04 -23.88
CA PRO A 423 -1.35 19.19 -22.57
C PRO A 423 -0.99 20.63 -22.21
N ASP A 424 -0.66 21.47 -23.19
CA ASP A 424 -0.24 22.84 -22.98
C ASP A 424 -1.47 23.75 -22.78
N LEU A 425 -2.58 23.45 -23.45
CA LEU A 425 -3.86 24.10 -23.20
C LEU A 425 -4.41 23.76 -21.80
N GLU A 426 -4.31 22.49 -21.40
CA GLU A 426 -4.75 22.01 -20.08
C GLU A 426 -3.88 22.62 -18.96
N ALA A 427 -2.56 22.72 -19.19
CA ALA A 427 -1.63 23.37 -18.27
C ALA A 427 -1.94 24.87 -18.10
N LYS A 428 -2.23 25.59 -19.19
CA LYS A 428 -2.66 26.99 -19.16
C LYS A 428 -3.95 27.17 -18.36
N ARG A 429 -4.99 26.37 -18.63
CA ARG A 429 -6.26 26.38 -17.87
C ARG A 429 -6.02 26.16 -16.39
N LYS A 430 -5.17 25.20 -16.03
CA LYS A 430 -4.87 24.88 -14.63
C LYS A 430 -4.09 26.00 -13.93
N ALA A 431 -3.15 26.63 -14.62
CA ALA A 431 -2.41 27.78 -14.10
C ALA A 431 -3.33 29.00 -13.89
N GLU A 432 -4.28 29.23 -14.79
CA GLU A 432 -5.27 30.28 -14.68
C GLU A 432 -6.23 30.05 -13.51
N LEU A 433 -6.75 28.82 -13.36
CA LEU A 433 -7.55 28.41 -12.20
C LEU A 433 -6.79 28.56 -10.88
N ALA A 434 -5.49 28.28 -10.85
CA ALA A 434 -4.65 28.47 -9.68
C ALA A 434 -4.49 29.96 -9.33
N LYS A 435 -4.28 30.83 -10.32
CA LYS A 435 -4.24 32.29 -10.13
C LYS A 435 -5.57 32.81 -9.58
N ILE A 436 -6.70 32.34 -10.11
CA ILE A 436 -8.05 32.71 -9.63
C ILE A 436 -8.23 32.25 -8.17
N LYS A 437 -7.89 31.00 -7.84
CA LYS A 437 -7.95 30.50 -6.45
C LYS A 437 -7.08 31.31 -5.50
N GLN A 438 -5.87 31.67 -5.90
CA GLN A 438 -4.96 32.48 -5.09
C GLN A 438 -5.50 33.90 -4.88
N LYS A 439 -6.07 34.52 -5.92
CA LYS A 439 -6.71 35.84 -5.85
C LYS A 439 -7.92 35.80 -4.91
N ASN A 440 -8.76 34.78 -5.01
CA ASN A 440 -9.92 34.59 -4.14
C ASN A 440 -9.52 34.35 -2.68
N ARG A 441 -8.46 33.58 -2.43
CA ARG A 441 -7.93 33.37 -1.08
C ARG A 441 -7.42 34.69 -0.48
N ARG A 442 -6.61 35.45 -1.22
CA ARG A 442 -6.13 36.78 -0.77
C ARG A 442 -7.28 37.76 -0.54
N PHE A 443 -8.33 37.70 -1.36
CA PHE A 443 -9.53 38.52 -1.17
C PHE A 443 -10.26 38.13 0.12
N LYS A 444 -10.43 36.84 0.39
CA LYS A 444 -11.02 36.32 1.64
C LYS A 444 -10.23 36.76 2.88
N GLU A 445 -8.91 36.61 2.85
CA GLU A 445 -8.00 37.04 3.92
C GLU A 445 -8.14 38.55 4.19
N LYS A 446 -8.23 39.39 3.14
CA LYS A 446 -8.45 40.84 3.29
C LYS A 446 -9.82 41.18 3.86
N VAL A 447 -10.87 40.47 3.46
CA VAL A 447 -12.23 40.68 3.98
C VAL A 447 -12.31 40.30 5.46
N GLU A 448 -11.69 39.20 5.87
CA GLU A 448 -11.60 38.79 7.27
C GLU A 448 -10.84 39.82 8.12
N GLN A 449 -9.72 40.35 7.63
CA GLN A 449 -8.97 41.42 8.31
C GLN A 449 -9.79 42.70 8.46
N ALA A 450 -10.52 43.12 7.41
CA ALA A 450 -11.38 44.30 7.46
C ALA A 450 -12.54 44.13 8.45
N LEU A 451 -13.16 42.95 8.49
CA LEU A 451 -14.21 42.60 9.46
C LEU A 451 -13.69 42.59 10.90
N GLN A 452 -12.47 42.10 11.13
CA GLN A 452 -11.82 42.15 12.45
C GLN A 452 -11.51 43.59 12.88
N GLN A 453 -11.03 44.45 11.97
CA GLN A 453 -10.79 45.87 12.25
C GLN A 453 -12.11 46.64 12.52
N GLN A 454 -13.19 46.33 11.81
CA GLN A 454 -14.51 46.90 12.10
C GLN A 454 -15.07 46.45 13.45
N LYS A 455 -14.87 45.18 13.84
CA LYS A 455 -15.26 44.70 15.17
C LYS A 455 -14.44 45.36 16.28
N ALA A 456 -13.13 45.55 16.08
CA ALA A 456 -12.26 46.23 17.04
C ALA A 456 -12.63 47.72 17.20
N SER A 457 -12.95 48.41 16.10
CA SER A 457 -13.38 49.83 16.15
C SER A 457 -14.79 50.02 16.73
N ARG A 458 -15.70 49.05 16.57
CA ARG A 458 -17.00 49.04 17.27
C ARG A 458 -16.86 48.81 18.78
N ALA A 459 -15.94 47.93 19.20
CA ALA A 459 -15.64 47.70 20.62
C ALA A 459 -15.03 48.95 21.28
N GLY A 460 -14.22 49.73 20.55
CA GLY A 460 -13.64 50.99 21.05
C GLY A 460 -14.64 52.15 21.20
N ARG A 461 -15.81 52.10 20.55
CA ARG A 461 -16.85 53.15 20.66
C ARG A 461 -17.89 52.91 21.76
N GLN A 462 -17.88 51.74 22.42
CA GLN A 462 -18.80 51.44 23.53
C GLN A 462 -18.19 51.69 24.93
N GLY A 463 -16.99 52.29 25.01
CA GLY A 463 -16.28 52.56 26.26
C GLY A 463 -16.34 53.99 26.79
N HIS A 464 -17.42 54.75 26.54
CA HIS A 464 -17.65 56.04 27.21
C HIS A 464 -18.95 55.99 28.02
N PRO A 465 -18.90 56.12 29.37
CA PRO A 465 -20.10 56.17 30.19
C PRO A 465 -20.81 57.53 30.01
N PRO A 466 -22.16 57.59 30.11
CA PRO A 466 -22.91 58.83 30.02
C PRO A 466 -22.58 59.76 31.19
N GLY A 467 -22.40 61.04 30.87
CA GLY A 467 -21.92 62.09 31.75
C GLY A 467 -22.78 62.32 32.99
N VAL A 468 -22.07 62.59 34.09
CA VAL A 468 -22.61 63.13 35.34
C VAL A 468 -23.10 64.56 35.08
N GLN A 469 -24.36 64.82 35.40
CA GLN A 469 -24.95 66.17 35.42
C GLN A 469 -24.39 66.98 36.60
N PRO A 470 -24.17 68.30 36.45
CA PRO A 470 -23.75 69.14 37.56
C PRO A 470 -24.96 69.52 38.43
N GLU A 471 -24.87 69.26 39.74
CA GLU A 471 -25.82 69.75 40.75
C GLU A 471 -25.80 71.28 40.79
N ALA A 472 -26.95 71.89 40.51
CA ALA A 472 -27.25 73.26 40.86
C ALA A 472 -27.52 73.34 42.37
N ARG A 473 -26.71 74.11 43.10
CA ARG A 473 -27.08 74.63 44.42
C ARG A 473 -27.33 76.14 44.33
N SER A 474 -28.45 76.50 44.95
CA SER A 474 -29.18 77.76 44.96
C SER A 474 -28.47 78.91 45.67
N ALA A 475 -28.81 80.12 45.23
CA ALA A 475 -28.51 81.40 45.89
C ALA A 475 -29.23 81.53 47.26
N PRO A 476 -28.82 82.47 48.13
CA PRO A 476 -29.18 82.50 49.55
C PRO A 476 -30.49 83.25 49.82
N ALA A 477 -31.19 82.91 50.90
CA ALA A 477 -32.21 83.78 51.50
C ALA A 477 -32.05 83.78 53.04
N PRO A 478 -32.34 84.91 53.70
CA PRO A 478 -31.69 85.25 54.96
C PRO A 478 -32.53 85.00 56.21
N THR A 479 -31.83 85.10 57.35
CA THR A 479 -32.28 85.56 58.68
C THR A 479 -33.20 84.68 59.53
N GLN A 480 -32.65 84.34 60.73
CA GLN A 480 -33.21 84.49 62.09
C GLN A 480 -34.53 83.74 62.39
N ASP A 481 -34.78 83.09 63.52
CA ASP A 481 -34.14 82.88 64.81
C ASP A 481 -34.97 81.76 65.51
N PRO A 482 -34.65 81.31 66.74
CA PRO A 482 -35.07 80.01 67.27
C PRO A 482 -36.40 80.04 68.04
N ALA A 483 -37.06 78.88 68.10
CA ALA A 483 -37.83 78.38 69.25
C ALA A 483 -38.05 76.87 69.09
#